data_AF-A0A4V1SHZ2-F1
#
_entry.id   AF-A0A4V1SHZ2-F1
#
_cell.length_a   1.000
_cell.length_b   1.000
_cell.length_c   1.000
_cell.angle_alpha   90.00
_cell.angle_beta   90.00
_cell.angle_gamma   90.00
#
_symmetry.space_group_name_H-M   'P 1'
#
loop_
_entity.id
_entity.type
_entity.pdbx_description
1 polymer ?
#
loop_
_entity_poly.entity_id
_entity_poly.type
_entity_poly.pdbx_seq_one_letter_code
_entity_poly.pdbx_strand_id
1 'polypeptide(L)'
;MKAPVICLISLISIVLPATLQARPWKEAGSDRTLEGDYVRTEGDQVVIRKSGGSTIKIALSKLSAEDQKFVSTQAPAKEEAPVDKDVFKWETDFELAKQRAKDEKKDLLVDFTGTDWCGWCIKLKKEVFDQPAFQEYAKKHLIMVELDFPRKKVLPEKLKEQNKELAEKYEIQGYPTILLLNSKGREVARTGYQEGGPDKYIDHLKSLLK
;
A
#
# COMPACT_ATOMS: atom_id res chain seq x y z
N MET A 1 36.78 51.47 -12.17
CA MET A 1 36.94 50.23 -11.38
C MET A 1 35.98 49.20 -11.97
N LYS A 2 36.50 48.07 -12.45
CA LYS A 2 35.75 46.98 -13.10
C LYS A 2 35.20 46.05 -12.01
N ALA A 3 33.93 45.64 -12.10
CA ALA A 3 33.38 44.53 -11.32
C ALA A 3 32.75 43.51 -12.28
N PRO A 4 32.90 42.19 -12.03
CA PRO A 4 32.74 41.17 -13.05
C PRO A 4 31.34 40.57 -13.10
N VAL A 5 31.01 40.11 -14.30
CA VAL A 5 29.88 39.26 -14.68
C VAL A 5 29.98 37.92 -13.95
N ILE A 6 28.93 37.51 -13.24
CA ILE A 6 28.74 36.12 -12.79
C ILE A 6 27.44 35.62 -13.41
N CYS A 7 27.61 34.92 -14.53
CA CYS A 7 26.57 34.23 -15.26
C CYS A 7 26.26 32.91 -14.51
N LEU A 8 25.12 32.83 -13.83
CA LEU A 8 24.61 31.59 -13.25
C LEU A 8 24.12 30.68 -14.37
N ILE A 9 24.97 29.74 -14.79
CA ILE A 9 24.62 28.64 -15.68
C ILE A 9 23.71 27.68 -14.90
N SER A 10 22.41 27.79 -15.14
CA SER A 10 21.43 26.80 -14.70
C SER A 10 21.67 25.50 -15.47
N LEU A 11 22.21 24.49 -14.78
CA LEU A 11 22.30 23.11 -15.26
C LEU A 11 20.88 22.53 -15.36
N ILE A 12 20.22 22.78 -16.49
CA ILE A 12 19.04 22.03 -16.92
C ILE A 12 19.54 20.63 -17.26
N SER A 13 19.35 19.67 -16.35
CA SER A 13 19.44 18.25 -16.68
C SER A 13 18.35 17.92 -17.69
N ILE A 14 18.72 17.92 -18.98
CA ILE A 14 17.90 17.35 -20.04
C ILE A 14 17.86 15.85 -19.79
N VAL A 15 16.78 15.37 -19.18
CA VAL A 15 16.44 13.95 -19.17
C VAL A 15 16.04 13.62 -20.61
N LEU A 16 16.95 13.02 -21.37
CA LEU A 16 16.59 12.43 -22.66
C LEU A 16 15.51 11.36 -22.41
N PRO A 17 14.33 11.43 -23.06
CA PRO A 17 13.39 10.32 -23.02
C PRO A 17 14.07 9.11 -23.66
N ALA A 18 14.08 7.99 -22.96
CA ALA A 18 14.55 6.72 -23.48
C ALA A 18 13.89 6.48 -24.84
N THR A 19 14.69 6.44 -25.90
CA THR A 19 14.22 6.10 -27.24
C THR A 19 13.78 4.65 -27.23
N LEU A 20 12.46 4.43 -27.14
CA LEU A 20 11.81 3.17 -27.47
C LEU A 20 12.21 2.77 -28.89
N GLN A 21 12.97 1.69 -29.01
CA GLN A 21 13.38 1.16 -30.31
C GLN A 21 12.19 0.47 -30.98
N ALA A 22 11.86 0.88 -32.20
CA ALA A 22 10.87 0.21 -33.03
C ALA A 22 11.22 -1.28 -33.18
N ARG A 23 10.24 -2.17 -33.00
CA ARG A 23 10.42 -3.62 -33.14
C ARG A 23 9.32 -4.27 -33.98
N PRO A 24 9.60 -5.41 -34.63
CA PRO A 24 8.56 -6.20 -35.27
C PRO A 24 7.71 -6.92 -34.21
N TRP A 25 6.39 -6.89 -34.40
CA TRP A 25 5.35 -7.53 -33.60
C TRP A 25 4.67 -8.59 -34.46
N LYS A 26 4.66 -9.84 -34.00
CA LYS A 26 4.08 -10.97 -34.71
C LYS A 26 2.72 -11.35 -34.12
N GLU A 27 1.75 -11.60 -34.99
CA GLU A 27 0.44 -12.13 -34.60
C GLU A 27 0.53 -13.62 -34.28
N ALA A 28 -0.15 -14.06 -33.21
CA ALA A 28 -0.18 -15.45 -32.80
C ALA A 28 -0.81 -16.32 -33.89
N GLY A 29 -0.09 -17.36 -34.36
CA GLY A 29 -0.58 -18.30 -35.38
C GLY A 29 -0.59 -17.76 -36.81
N SER A 30 0.07 -16.63 -37.09
CA SER A 30 0.11 -15.97 -38.40
C SER A 30 1.52 -15.48 -38.72
N ASP A 31 1.91 -15.43 -40.00
CA ASP A 31 3.18 -14.85 -40.45
C ASP A 31 3.12 -13.33 -40.67
N ARG A 32 2.00 -12.71 -40.29
CA ARG A 32 1.86 -11.25 -40.33
C ARG A 32 2.69 -10.62 -39.22
N THR A 33 3.52 -9.66 -39.62
CA THR A 33 4.32 -8.83 -38.72
C THR A 33 3.92 -7.36 -38.86
N LEU A 34 4.00 -6.64 -37.76
CA LEU A 34 3.74 -5.21 -37.67
C LEU A 34 4.96 -4.54 -37.08
N GLU A 35 5.48 -3.49 -37.72
CA GLU A 35 6.54 -2.68 -37.13
C GLU A 35 5.95 -1.48 -36.37
N GLY A 36 6.45 -1.27 -35.15
CA GLY A 36 6.08 -0.09 -34.38
C GLY A 36 6.67 -0.06 -32.97
N ASP A 37 6.55 1.12 -32.36
CA ASP A 37 7.00 1.39 -31.01
C ASP A 37 5.94 0.96 -30.00
N TYR A 38 6.35 0.25 -28.95
CA TYR A 38 5.48 0.08 -27.79
C TYR A 38 5.16 1.45 -27.18
N VAL A 39 3.90 1.76 -26.96
CA VAL A 39 3.50 3.00 -26.29
C VAL A 39 3.12 2.71 -24.83
N ARG A 40 2.21 1.75 -24.62
CA ARG A 40 1.68 1.36 -23.30
C ARG A 40 0.75 0.16 -23.42
N THR A 41 0.39 -0.44 -22.29
CA THR A 41 -0.73 -1.38 -22.16
C THR A 41 -1.98 -0.66 -21.61
N GLU A 42 -3.15 -0.96 -22.18
CA GLU A 42 -4.46 -0.55 -21.68
C GLU A 42 -5.31 -1.81 -21.45
N GLY A 43 -5.52 -2.21 -20.19
CA GLY A 43 -6.25 -3.44 -19.89
C GLY A 43 -5.54 -4.67 -20.48
N ASP A 44 -6.23 -5.42 -21.33
CA ASP A 44 -5.71 -6.57 -22.06
C ASP A 44 -5.11 -6.22 -23.44
N GLN A 45 -4.99 -4.94 -23.77
CA GLN A 45 -4.54 -4.47 -25.09
C GLN A 45 -3.19 -3.75 -25.02
N VAL A 46 -2.39 -3.97 -26.05
CA VAL A 46 -1.10 -3.32 -26.29
C VAL A 46 -1.30 -2.20 -27.30
N VAL A 47 -0.87 -0.99 -26.95
CA VAL A 47 -0.89 0.17 -27.82
C VAL A 47 0.46 0.30 -28.50
N ILE A 48 0.48 0.18 -29.82
CA ILE A 48 1.69 0.26 -30.66
C ILE A 48 1.56 1.48 -31.57
N ARG A 49 2.60 2.32 -31.65
CA ARG A 49 2.68 3.44 -32.60
C ARG A 49 3.43 2.97 -33.84
N LYS A 50 2.76 3.00 -35.00
CA LYS A 50 3.39 2.69 -36.30
C LYS A 50 4.30 3.84 -36.73
N SER A 51 5.23 3.56 -37.65
CA SER A 51 6.13 4.56 -38.26
C SER A 51 5.43 5.77 -38.88
N GLY A 52 4.18 5.60 -39.36
CA GLY A 52 3.33 6.68 -39.85
C GLY A 52 2.62 7.51 -38.76
N GLY A 53 3.00 7.36 -37.49
CA GLY A 53 2.45 8.13 -36.35
C GLY A 53 1.09 7.66 -35.83
N SER A 54 0.39 6.78 -36.56
CA SER A 54 -0.89 6.20 -36.13
C SER A 54 -0.69 5.14 -35.05
N THR A 55 -1.58 5.10 -34.06
CA THR A 55 -1.57 4.07 -32.99
C THR A 55 -2.56 2.95 -33.28
N ILE A 56 -2.19 1.71 -32.96
CA ILE A 56 -3.05 0.53 -33.05
C ILE A 56 -3.13 -0.14 -31.68
N LYS A 57 -4.31 -0.65 -31.34
CA LYS A 57 -4.54 -1.45 -30.13
C LYS A 57 -4.70 -2.91 -30.53
N ILE A 58 -3.91 -3.79 -29.93
CA ILE A 58 -3.93 -5.23 -30.22
C ILE A 58 -4.08 -5.97 -28.89
N ALA A 59 -5.00 -6.92 -28.80
CA ALA A 59 -5.13 -7.76 -27.61
C ALA A 59 -3.82 -8.55 -27.36
N LEU A 60 -3.33 -8.57 -26.12
CA LEU A 60 -2.09 -9.24 -25.74
C LEU A 60 -2.10 -10.73 -26.10
N SER A 61 -3.26 -11.39 -25.98
CA SER A 61 -3.45 -12.80 -26.37
C SER A 61 -3.30 -13.06 -27.87
N LYS A 62 -3.42 -12.03 -28.71
CA LYS A 62 -3.25 -12.13 -30.17
C LYS A 62 -1.81 -11.90 -30.63
N LEU A 63 -0.90 -11.56 -29.71
CA LEU A 63 0.52 -11.40 -30.00
C LEU A 63 1.26 -12.72 -29.77
N SER A 64 2.41 -12.88 -30.42
CA SER A 64 3.32 -14.01 -30.21
C SER A 64 3.77 -14.13 -28.75
N ALA A 65 4.21 -15.32 -28.33
CA ALA A 65 4.68 -15.53 -26.96
C ALA A 65 5.89 -14.64 -26.63
N GLU A 66 6.74 -14.38 -27.60
CA GLU A 66 7.90 -13.50 -27.51
C GLU A 66 7.47 -12.04 -27.29
N ASP A 67 6.42 -11.60 -27.98
CA ASP A 67 5.86 -10.25 -27.84
C ASP A 67 5.07 -10.07 -26.55
N GLN A 68 4.36 -11.11 -26.11
CA GLN A 68 3.72 -11.13 -24.79
C GLN A 68 4.78 -10.98 -23.69
N LYS A 69 5.90 -11.70 -23.82
CA LYS A 69 7.03 -11.59 -22.89
C LYS A 69 7.66 -10.19 -22.94
N PHE A 70 7.89 -9.63 -24.13
CA PHE A 70 8.41 -8.26 -24.25
C PHE A 70 7.46 -7.24 -23.60
N VAL A 71 6.16 -7.32 -23.84
CA VAL A 71 5.18 -6.42 -23.20
C VAL A 71 5.18 -6.60 -21.69
N SER A 72 5.33 -7.82 -21.18
CA SER A 72 5.48 -8.04 -19.73
C SER A 72 6.73 -7.40 -19.13
N THR A 73 7.77 -7.17 -19.95
CA THR A 73 9.01 -6.46 -19.53
C THR A 73 8.94 -4.95 -19.71
N GLN A 74 7.99 -4.44 -20.50
CA GLN A 74 7.85 -3.02 -20.86
C GLN A 74 6.60 -2.35 -20.27
N ALA A 75 5.58 -3.13 -19.92
CA ALA A 75 4.62 -2.70 -18.95
C ALA A 75 5.45 -2.26 -17.73
N PRO A 76 5.28 -1.03 -17.21
CA PRO A 76 5.74 -0.78 -15.86
C PRO A 76 5.17 -1.96 -15.07
N ALA A 77 6.03 -2.64 -14.30
CA ALA A 77 5.55 -3.55 -13.28
C ALA A 77 4.31 -2.87 -12.71
N LYS A 78 3.14 -3.48 -12.96
CA LYS A 78 1.84 -3.04 -12.44
C LYS A 78 2.14 -2.34 -11.14
N GLU A 79 1.75 -1.08 -11.00
CA GLU A 79 2.05 -0.22 -9.84
C GLU A 79 1.48 -0.84 -8.54
N GLU A 80 2.05 -1.98 -8.18
CA GLU A 80 2.32 -2.45 -6.86
C GLU A 80 3.53 -1.58 -6.53
N ALA A 81 3.23 -0.49 -5.84
CA ALA A 81 4.20 0.35 -5.15
C ALA A 81 5.34 -0.54 -4.61
N PRO A 82 6.60 -0.05 -4.60
CA PRO A 82 7.74 -0.84 -4.15
C PRO A 82 7.34 -1.56 -2.86
N VAL A 83 7.17 -2.87 -2.95
CA VAL A 83 6.90 -3.69 -1.80
C VAL A 83 8.24 -3.80 -1.10
N ASP A 84 8.57 -2.75 -0.35
CA ASP A 84 9.27 -2.96 0.90
C ASP A 84 8.41 -3.95 1.68
N LYS A 85 8.73 -5.24 1.55
CA LYS A 85 8.09 -6.32 2.30
C LYS A 85 8.31 -6.21 3.82
N ASP A 86 8.88 -5.09 4.26
CA ASP A 86 9.30 -4.83 5.62
C ASP A 86 8.92 -3.44 6.17
N VAL A 87 8.10 -2.66 5.46
CA VAL A 87 7.49 -1.48 6.11
C VAL A 87 6.37 -1.96 7.02
N PHE A 88 6.54 -1.78 8.33
CA PHE A 88 5.48 -1.97 9.31
C PHE A 88 4.33 -1.01 8.98
N LYS A 89 3.25 -1.55 8.40
CA LYS A 89 2.13 -0.78 7.87
C LYS A 89 0.90 -0.96 8.74
N TRP A 90 0.28 0.17 9.08
CA TRP A 90 -1.06 0.24 9.62
C TRP A 90 -2.07 0.36 8.48
N GLU A 91 -3.10 -0.48 8.51
CA GLU A 91 -4.25 -0.36 7.61
C GLU A 91 -5.29 0.58 8.21
N THR A 92 -6.00 1.30 7.36
CA THR A 92 -7.13 2.16 7.77
C THR A 92 -8.46 1.70 7.14
N ASP A 93 -8.41 0.88 6.10
CA ASP A 93 -9.57 0.19 5.53
C ASP A 93 -9.76 -1.15 6.25
N PHE A 94 -10.84 -1.25 7.01
CA PHE A 94 -11.08 -2.40 7.89
C PHE A 94 -11.43 -3.67 7.11
N GLU A 95 -12.17 -3.54 6.00
CA GLU A 95 -12.55 -4.71 5.20
C GLU A 95 -11.35 -5.25 4.41
N LEU A 96 -10.49 -4.36 3.89
CA LEU A 96 -9.22 -4.78 3.30
C LEU A 96 -8.33 -5.50 4.33
N ALA A 97 -8.23 -4.95 5.55
CA ALA A 97 -7.45 -5.57 6.62
C ALA A 97 -7.99 -6.96 7.00
N LYS A 98 -9.31 -7.13 7.07
CA LYS A 98 -9.95 -8.43 7.30
C LYS A 98 -9.67 -9.44 6.21
N GLN A 99 -9.70 -9.02 4.95
CA GLN A 99 -9.35 -9.89 3.82
C GLN A 99 -7.89 -10.34 3.94
N ARG A 100 -6.97 -9.39 4.14
CA ARG A 100 -5.54 -9.70 4.34
C ARG A 100 -5.29 -10.64 5.52
N ALA A 101 -5.98 -10.42 6.64
CA ALA A 101 -5.85 -11.28 7.82
C ALA A 101 -6.27 -12.73 7.53
N LYS A 102 -7.33 -12.91 6.75
CA LYS A 102 -7.78 -14.23 6.29
C LYS A 102 -6.77 -14.88 5.35
N ASP A 103 -6.23 -14.13 4.40
CA ASP A 103 -5.29 -14.63 3.39
C ASP A 103 -3.92 -14.96 4.00
N GLU A 104 -3.41 -14.10 4.88
CA GLU A 104 -2.14 -14.27 5.59
C GLU A 104 -2.25 -15.16 6.83
N LYS A 105 -3.48 -15.57 7.21
CA LYS A 105 -3.79 -16.35 8.43
C LYS A 105 -3.23 -15.68 9.70
N LYS A 106 -3.34 -14.36 9.77
CA LYS A 106 -2.94 -13.54 10.91
C LYS A 106 -4.18 -13.02 11.63
N ASP A 107 -4.03 -12.74 12.91
CA ASP A 107 -5.08 -12.09 13.69
C ASP A 107 -5.04 -10.57 13.45
N LEU A 108 -6.13 -9.87 13.74
CA LEU A 108 -6.18 -8.42 13.65
C LEU A 108 -6.04 -7.79 15.02
N LEU A 109 -5.22 -6.75 15.09
CA LEU A 109 -5.23 -5.79 16.18
C LEU A 109 -5.81 -4.48 15.66
N VAL A 110 -6.97 -4.11 16.16
CA VAL A 110 -7.70 -2.90 15.76
C VAL A 110 -7.59 -1.88 16.88
N ASP A 111 -6.87 -0.79 16.62
CA ASP A 111 -6.68 0.34 17.54
C ASP A 111 -7.71 1.42 17.27
N PHE A 112 -8.70 1.53 18.16
CA PHE A 112 -9.56 2.71 18.24
C PHE A 112 -8.81 3.76 19.04
N THR A 113 -8.47 4.87 18.37
CA THR A 113 -7.51 5.85 18.90
C THR A 113 -7.93 7.30 18.61
N GLY A 114 -7.35 8.23 19.34
CA GLY A 114 -7.48 9.67 19.09
C GLY A 114 -6.09 10.30 19.00
N THR A 115 -5.49 10.26 17.82
CA THR A 115 -4.04 10.50 17.63
C THR A 115 -3.55 11.88 18.07
N ASP A 116 -4.42 12.89 18.12
CA ASP A 116 -4.05 14.28 18.39
C ASP A 116 -4.58 14.85 19.72
N TRP A 117 -5.36 14.10 20.49
CA TRP A 117 -5.93 14.55 21.76
C TRP A 117 -5.94 13.53 22.90
N CYS A 118 -5.82 12.23 22.61
CA CYS A 118 -5.83 11.19 23.63
C CYS A 118 -4.42 10.91 24.16
N GLY A 119 -4.10 11.43 25.34
CA GLY A 119 -2.78 11.27 25.96
C GLY A 119 -2.35 9.82 26.15
N TRP A 120 -3.27 8.95 26.59
CA TRP A 120 -3.01 7.51 26.77
C TRP A 120 -2.80 6.77 25.44
N CYS A 121 -3.48 7.19 24.38
CA CYS A 121 -3.31 6.64 23.04
C CYS A 121 -1.93 6.98 22.48
N ILE A 122 -1.52 8.25 22.59
CA ILE A 122 -0.18 8.71 22.19
C ILE A 122 0.89 7.98 23.01
N LYS A 123 0.65 7.79 24.31
CA LYS A 123 1.57 7.05 25.19
C LYS A 123 1.69 5.58 24.76
N LEU A 124 0.57 4.89 24.54
CA LEU A 124 0.56 3.50 24.06
C LEU A 124 1.33 3.36 22.74
N LYS A 125 1.05 4.24 21.78
CA LYS A 125 1.75 4.24 20.51
C LYS A 125 3.27 4.38 20.68
N LYS A 126 3.71 5.36 21.47
CA LYS A 126 5.14 5.61 21.69
C LYS A 126 5.84 4.52 22.48
N GLU A 127 5.24 4.05 23.57
CA GLU A 127 5.88 3.09 24.48
C GLU A 127 5.81 1.65 23.98
N VAL A 128 4.88 1.35 23.06
CA VAL A 128 4.64 -0.01 22.57
C VAL A 128 4.71 -0.05 21.04
N PHE A 129 3.77 0.56 20.34
CA PHE A 129 3.58 0.30 18.91
C PHE A 129 4.71 0.80 18.00
N ASP A 130 5.38 1.88 18.40
CA ASP A 130 6.51 2.46 17.69
C ASP A 130 7.84 1.77 18.07
N GLN A 131 7.82 0.82 19.01
CA GLN A 131 9.03 0.12 19.44
C GLN A 131 9.38 -1.03 18.49
N PRO A 132 10.66 -1.21 18.11
CA PRO A 132 11.08 -2.26 17.18
C PRO A 132 10.62 -3.67 17.58
N ALA A 133 10.73 -4.03 18.86
CA ALA A 133 10.32 -5.33 19.37
C ALA A 133 8.83 -5.63 19.09
N PHE A 134 7.95 -4.64 19.26
CA PHE A 134 6.53 -4.80 18.95
C PHE A 134 6.29 -4.91 17.44
N GLN A 135 6.95 -4.07 16.63
CA GLN A 135 6.79 -4.10 15.18
C GLN A 135 7.24 -5.43 14.58
N GLU A 136 8.34 -6.01 15.08
CA GLU A 136 8.80 -7.34 14.67
C GLU A 136 7.80 -8.44 15.00
N TYR A 137 7.21 -8.40 16.20
CA TYR A 137 6.14 -9.31 16.58
C TYR A 137 4.91 -9.13 15.69
N ALA A 138 4.43 -7.89 15.54
CA ALA A 138 3.24 -7.58 14.79
C ALA A 138 3.38 -7.95 13.31
N LYS A 139 4.51 -7.69 12.65
CA LYS A 139 4.77 -8.13 11.26
C LYS A 139 4.55 -9.64 11.07
N LYS A 140 4.95 -10.45 12.06
CA LYS A 140 4.86 -11.91 12.00
C LYS A 140 3.47 -12.44 12.31
N HIS A 141 2.74 -11.78 13.22
CA HIS A 141 1.55 -12.37 13.84
C HIS A 141 0.25 -11.62 13.60
N LEU A 142 0.31 -10.32 13.25
CA LEU A 142 -0.83 -9.43 13.28
C LEU A 142 -1.00 -8.64 11.97
N ILE A 143 -2.25 -8.35 11.63
CA ILE A 143 -2.63 -7.24 10.76
C ILE A 143 -3.06 -6.09 11.64
N MET A 144 -2.33 -4.97 11.53
CA MET A 144 -2.54 -3.78 12.36
C MET A 144 -3.54 -2.85 11.67
N VAL A 145 -4.57 -2.42 12.40
CA VAL A 145 -5.60 -1.51 11.89
C VAL A 145 -5.73 -0.29 12.81
N GLU A 146 -5.64 0.91 12.25
CA GLU A 146 -5.82 2.17 12.96
C GLU A 146 -7.18 2.77 12.59
N LEU A 147 -8.06 2.89 13.57
CA LEU A 147 -9.35 3.58 13.45
C LEU A 147 -9.27 4.84 14.30
N ASP A 148 -8.77 5.91 13.66
CA ASP A 148 -8.53 7.19 14.32
C ASP A 148 -9.79 8.07 14.40
N PHE A 149 -9.92 8.80 15.51
CA PHE A 149 -10.97 9.79 15.81
C PHE A 149 -10.34 11.14 16.15
N PRO A 150 -9.65 11.79 15.20
CA PRO A 150 -8.90 13.02 15.48
C PRO A 150 -9.83 14.23 15.67
N ARG A 151 -9.32 15.27 16.34
CA ARG A 151 -10.05 16.56 16.52
C ARG A 151 -9.59 17.66 15.58
N LYS A 152 -8.32 17.65 15.16
CA LYS A 152 -7.69 18.67 14.31
C LYS A 152 -7.43 18.15 12.91
N LYS A 153 -7.05 16.88 12.77
CA LYS A 153 -6.83 16.22 11.48
C LYS A 153 -8.18 15.93 10.81
N VAL A 154 -8.26 16.18 9.50
CA VAL A 154 -9.42 15.82 8.68
C VAL A 154 -9.16 14.45 8.06
N LEU A 155 -10.07 13.50 8.34
CA LEU A 155 -10.10 12.21 7.64
C LEU A 155 -10.99 12.30 6.40
N PRO A 156 -10.70 11.53 5.34
CA PRO A 156 -11.65 11.32 4.25
C PRO A 156 -12.99 10.84 4.80
N GLU A 157 -14.11 11.35 4.25
CA GLU A 157 -15.45 11.08 4.79
C GLU A 157 -15.76 9.58 4.87
N LYS A 158 -15.34 8.81 3.86
CA LYS A 158 -15.47 7.35 3.85
C LYS A 158 -14.84 6.69 5.09
N LEU A 159 -13.64 7.12 5.48
CA LEU A 159 -12.95 6.55 6.64
C LEU A 159 -13.61 7.01 7.94
N LYS A 160 -14.07 8.26 8.00
CA LYS A 160 -14.79 8.79 9.16
C LYS A 160 -16.10 8.05 9.41
N GLU A 161 -16.88 7.79 8.36
CA GLU A 161 -18.12 7.01 8.41
C GLU A 161 -17.84 5.56 8.82
N GLN A 162 -16.89 4.89 8.15
CA GLN A 162 -16.46 3.53 8.51
C GLN A 162 -16.04 3.45 9.99
N ASN A 163 -15.19 4.37 10.47
CA ASN A 163 -14.71 4.36 11.84
C ASN A 163 -15.86 4.52 12.82
N LYS A 164 -16.81 5.43 12.54
CA LYS A 164 -18.01 5.63 13.35
C LYS A 164 -18.87 4.38 13.40
N GLU A 165 -19.19 3.77 12.25
CA GLU A 165 -20.00 2.54 12.18
C GLU A 165 -19.34 1.39 12.95
N LEU A 166 -18.02 1.24 12.83
CA LEU A 166 -17.28 0.22 13.57
C LEU A 166 -17.26 0.49 15.07
N ALA A 167 -17.12 1.75 15.50
CA ALA A 167 -17.18 2.10 16.91
C ALA A 167 -18.57 1.81 17.51
N GLU A 168 -19.64 2.09 16.76
CA GLU A 168 -21.01 1.75 17.17
C GLU A 168 -21.19 0.23 17.23
N LYS A 169 -20.76 -0.50 16.19
CA LYS A 169 -20.87 -1.96 16.09
C LYS A 169 -20.17 -2.70 17.23
N TYR A 170 -18.98 -2.24 17.63
CA TYR A 170 -18.20 -2.87 18.69
C TYR A 170 -18.40 -2.22 20.07
N GLU A 171 -19.35 -1.29 20.16
CA GLU A 171 -19.74 -0.58 21.39
C GLU A 171 -18.54 0.10 22.07
N ILE A 172 -17.76 0.85 21.30
CA ILE A 172 -16.55 1.53 21.77
C ILE A 172 -16.95 2.76 22.60
N GLN A 173 -16.60 2.74 23.88
CA GLN A 173 -16.97 3.79 24.84
C GLN A 173 -15.80 4.72 25.23
N GLY A 174 -14.58 4.36 24.86
CA GLY A 174 -13.39 5.11 25.26
C GLY A 174 -12.14 4.75 24.47
N TYR A 175 -11.07 5.53 24.68
CA TYR A 175 -9.82 5.43 23.95
C TYR A 175 -8.62 5.41 24.92
N PRO A 176 -7.56 4.61 24.66
CA PRO A 176 -7.48 3.65 23.56
C PRO A 176 -8.29 2.38 23.85
N THR A 177 -9.00 1.86 22.85
CA THR A 177 -9.59 0.51 22.90
C THR A 177 -8.96 -0.32 21.79
N ILE A 178 -8.36 -1.44 22.18
CA ILE A 178 -7.70 -2.38 21.28
C ILE A 178 -8.56 -3.63 21.18
N LEU A 179 -9.13 -3.88 20.00
CA LEU A 179 -9.82 -5.14 19.72
C LEU A 179 -8.86 -6.14 19.11
N LEU A 180 -8.94 -7.38 19.58
CA LEU A 180 -8.25 -8.52 19.02
C LEU A 180 -9.27 -9.39 18.31
N LEU A 181 -9.14 -9.49 16.99
CA LEU A 181 -10.01 -10.33 16.17
C LEU A 181 -9.19 -11.48 15.61
N ASN A 182 -9.73 -12.69 15.57
CA ASN A 182 -9.04 -13.80 14.92
C ASN A 182 -9.01 -13.60 13.39
N SER A 183 -8.24 -14.42 12.68
CA SER A 183 -8.19 -14.47 11.19
C SER A 183 -9.55 -14.63 10.47
N LYS A 184 -10.64 -14.97 11.19
CA LYS A 184 -12.01 -15.02 10.65
C LYS A 184 -12.81 -13.72 10.90
N GLY A 185 -12.18 -12.71 11.49
CA GLY A 185 -12.79 -11.43 11.85
C GLY A 185 -13.72 -11.49 13.05
N ARG A 186 -13.65 -12.53 13.90
CA ARG A 186 -14.44 -12.59 15.15
C ARG A 186 -13.63 -12.03 16.30
N GLU A 187 -14.25 -11.20 17.12
CA GLU A 187 -13.63 -10.69 18.35
C GLU A 187 -13.30 -11.83 19.30
N VAL A 188 -12.06 -11.85 19.77
CA VAL A 188 -11.53 -12.84 20.72
C VAL A 188 -11.34 -12.20 22.09
N ALA A 189 -10.88 -10.95 22.11
CA ALA A 189 -10.67 -10.18 23.31
C ALA A 189 -10.60 -8.68 23.00
N ARG A 190 -10.68 -7.86 24.05
CA ARG A 190 -10.41 -6.43 24.01
C ARG A 190 -9.51 -6.02 25.17
N THR A 191 -8.69 -4.99 24.96
CA THR A 191 -7.78 -4.42 25.95
C THR A 191 -7.62 -2.91 25.73
N GLY A 192 -6.81 -2.25 26.54
CA GLY A 192 -6.34 -0.89 26.31
C GLY A 192 -4.84 -0.77 26.62
N TYR A 193 -4.42 0.42 27.00
CA TYR A 193 -3.03 0.67 27.44
C TYR A 193 -2.65 -0.23 28.61
N GLN A 194 -1.45 -0.81 28.56
CA GLN A 194 -0.80 -1.52 29.65
C GLN A 194 0.61 -0.96 29.82
N GLU A 195 1.01 -0.72 31.06
CA GLU A 195 2.35 -0.23 31.35
C GLU A 195 3.43 -1.31 31.24
N GLY A 196 4.68 -0.88 31.01
CA GLY A 196 5.84 -1.76 31.07
C GLY A 196 6.45 -2.13 29.71
N GLY A 197 6.09 -1.42 28.65
CA GLY A 197 6.79 -1.47 27.36
C GLY A 197 6.36 -2.61 26.43
N PRO A 198 7.07 -2.78 25.29
CA PRO A 198 6.62 -3.63 24.19
C PRO A 198 6.57 -5.11 24.56
N ASP A 199 7.56 -5.63 25.28
CA ASP A 199 7.64 -7.06 25.60
C ASP A 199 6.49 -7.51 26.50
N LYS A 200 6.21 -6.75 27.56
CA LYS A 200 5.06 -7.01 28.45
C LYS A 200 3.74 -6.90 27.71
N TYR A 201 3.62 -5.93 26.81
CA TYR A 201 2.41 -5.77 26.01
C TYR A 201 2.23 -6.96 25.06
N ILE A 202 3.30 -7.44 24.41
CA ILE A 202 3.27 -8.63 23.56
C ILE A 202 2.81 -9.86 24.36
N ASP A 203 3.36 -10.08 25.56
CA ASP A 203 2.97 -11.21 26.40
C ASP A 203 1.50 -11.12 26.85
N HIS A 204 1.04 -9.91 27.15
CA HIS A 204 -0.38 -9.64 27.40
C HIS A 204 -1.24 -10.02 26.19
N LEU A 205 -0.87 -9.57 24.98
CA LEU A 205 -1.60 -9.93 23.75
C LEU A 205 -1.64 -11.45 23.51
N LYS A 206 -0.51 -12.15 23.67
CA LYS A 206 -0.44 -13.61 23.53
C LYS A 206 -1.33 -14.32 24.55
N SER A 207 -1.46 -13.78 25.76
CA SER A 207 -2.33 -14.37 26.78
C SER A 207 -3.82 -14.29 26.42
N LEU A 208 -4.21 -13.29 25.62
CA LEU A 208 -5.56 -13.08 25.13
C LEU A 208 -5.86 -13.84 23.84
N LEU A 209 -4.88 -13.95 22.94
CA LEU A 209 -4.94 -14.71 21.69
C LEU A 209 -4.60 -16.18 21.97
N LYS A 210 -5.60 -16.95 22.45
CA LYS A 210 -5.48 -18.40 22.69
C LYS A 210 -6.07 -19.23 21.55
#